data_AF-A0A914G9Q8-F1
#
_entry.id   AF-A0A914G9Q8-F1
#
_cell.length_a   1.000
_cell.length_b   1.000
_cell.length_c   1.000
_cell.angle_alpha   90.00
_cell.angle_beta   90.00
_cell.angle_gamma   90.00
#
_symmetry.space_group_name_H-M   'P 1'
#
loop_
_entity.id
_entity.type
_entity.pdbx_description
1 polymer ?
#
loop_
_entity_poly.entity_id
_entity_poly.type
_entity_poly.pdbx_seq_one_letter_code
_entity_poly.pdbx_strand_id
1 'polypeptide(L)'
;MERFFTEAYFTVGEHIDRLGNPITEGSDLVLVGSNCKSASKVINATLPKEWETFIEDPKSKGTIYISFGSQVLWDYVPEKIRNSFIQAINDMNEYRIIFSWNGIFPENAKSHVKFTKWAPQMAILSHPKTK
;
A
#
# COMPACT_ATOMS: atom_id res chain seq x y z
N MET A 1 -10.56 47.26 21.44
CA MET A 1 -10.74 46.15 20.49
C MET A 1 -9.38 45.55 20.12
N GLU A 2 -8.47 45.36 21.10
CA GLU A 2 -7.05 45.01 20.84
C GLU A 2 -6.55 43.84 21.71
N ARG A 3 -7.42 43.15 22.45
CA ARG A 3 -7.03 42.13 23.43
C ARG A 3 -7.28 40.67 23.01
N PHE A 4 -7.64 40.42 21.75
CA PHE A 4 -8.08 39.08 21.31
C PHE A 4 -7.00 38.22 20.64
N PHE A 5 -5.77 38.70 20.46
CA PHE A 5 -4.76 37.98 19.66
C PHE A 5 -3.45 37.67 20.39
N THR A 6 -3.35 37.92 21.70
CA THR A 6 -2.09 37.77 22.45
C THR A 6 -1.61 36.32 22.62
N GLU A 7 -2.45 35.32 22.36
CA GLU A 7 -2.10 33.88 22.50
C GLU A 7 -2.43 33.06 21.25
N ALA A 8 -2.59 33.69 20.08
CA ALA A 8 -2.78 32.96 18.84
C ALA A 8 -1.47 32.29 18.40
N TYR A 9 -1.47 30.96 18.32
CA TYR A 9 -0.40 30.17 17.74
C TYR A 9 -0.88 29.58 16.42
N PHE A 10 -0.09 29.76 15.36
CA PHE A 10 -0.40 29.24 14.02
C PHE A 10 0.54 28.07 13.72
N THR A 11 -0.01 26.86 13.56
CA THR A 11 0.77 25.69 13.12
C THR A 11 0.70 25.58 11.60
N VAL A 12 1.81 25.82 10.91
CA VAL A 12 1.92 25.56 9.46
C VAL A 12 2.14 24.06 9.27
N GLY A 13 1.07 23.26 9.35
CA GLY A 13 1.11 21.80 9.19
C GLY A 13 0.30 21.26 8.01
N GLU A 14 -0.62 22.06 7.46
CA GLU A 14 -1.54 21.60 6.40
C GLU A 14 -1.26 22.27 5.05
N HIS A 15 -1.66 21.58 3.98
CA HIS A 15 -1.58 22.06 2.60
C HIS A 15 -2.13 23.49 2.46
N ILE A 16 -1.40 24.34 1.72
CA ILE A 16 -1.66 25.77 1.49
C ILE A 16 -3.08 26.09 0.99
N ASP A 17 -3.81 25.10 0.46
CA ASP A 17 -5.12 25.27 -0.18
C ASP A 17 -6.31 25.40 0.80
N ARG A 18 -6.07 25.40 2.12
CA ARG A 18 -7.12 25.55 3.15
C ARG A 18 -6.90 26.72 4.11
N LEU A 19 -6.57 27.90 3.58
CA LEU A 19 -6.63 29.16 4.35
C LEU A 19 -8.09 29.62 4.50
N GLY A 20 -8.84 28.95 5.38
CA GLY A 20 -10.11 29.46 5.89
C GLY A 20 -9.88 30.57 6.94
N ASN A 21 -10.89 31.43 7.14
CA ASN A 21 -10.87 32.43 8.21
C ASN A 21 -10.57 31.78 9.57
N PRO A 22 -9.87 32.49 10.49
CA PRO A 22 -9.61 31.96 11.83
C PRO A 22 -10.93 31.63 12.53
N ILE A 23 -11.14 30.34 12.83
CA ILE A 23 -12.26 29.85 13.62
C ILE A 23 -11.77 29.51 15.03
N THR A 24 -12.65 29.62 16.03
CA THR A 24 -12.36 29.16 17.39
C THR A 24 -12.23 27.64 17.38
N GLU A 25 -11.01 27.10 17.48
CA GLU A 25 -10.81 25.65 17.49
C GLU A 25 -11.01 25.09 18.91
N GLY A 26 -11.97 24.17 19.04
CA GLY A 26 -12.15 23.31 20.21
C GLY A 26 -11.50 21.93 20.00
N SER A 27 -11.20 21.25 21.11
CA SER A 27 -10.44 19.99 21.25
C SER A 27 -9.03 20.04 20.66
N ASP A 28 -8.02 20.11 21.55
CA ASP A 28 -6.61 20.07 21.23
C ASP A 28 -6.27 18.90 20.29
N LEU A 29 -5.96 19.23 19.03
CA LEU A 29 -5.54 18.24 18.05
C LEU A 29 -4.09 17.85 18.34
N VAL A 30 -3.87 16.65 18.89
CA VAL A 30 -2.53 16.08 19.04
C VAL A 30 -2.17 15.29 17.80
N LEU A 31 -1.27 15.85 16.98
CA LEU A 31 -0.74 15.17 15.79
C LEU A 31 0.25 14.07 16.23
N VAL A 32 -0.22 12.82 16.26
CA VAL A 32 0.58 11.64 16.67
C VAL A 32 1.28 10.93 15.51
N GLY A 33 1.21 11.49 14.30
CA GLY A 33 1.78 10.89 13.09
C GLY A 33 1.09 9.57 12.69
N SER A 34 1.77 8.77 11.86
CA SER A 34 1.24 7.49 11.39
C SER A 34 1.45 6.38 12.44
N ASN A 35 0.36 5.79 12.91
CA ASN A 35 0.41 4.62 13.78
C ASN A 35 0.54 3.33 12.96
N CYS A 36 1.75 3.04 12.50
CA CYS A 36 2.08 1.78 11.84
C CYS A 36 2.80 0.86 12.83
N LYS A 37 2.52 -0.44 12.79
CA LYS A 37 3.34 -1.43 13.51
C LYS A 37 4.74 -1.38 12.90
N SER A 38 5.75 -0.97 13.68
CA SER A 38 7.13 -0.87 13.19
C SER A 38 7.57 -2.22 12.62
N ALA A 39 8.12 -2.21 11.40
CA ALA A 39 8.66 -3.42 10.74
C ALA A 39 9.71 -4.13 11.63
N SER A 40 10.46 -3.37 12.43
CA SER A 40 11.44 -3.88 13.39
C SER A 40 10.85 -4.42 14.70
N LYS A 41 9.61 -4.06 15.05
CA LYS A 41 8.89 -4.56 16.25
C LYS A 41 7.99 -5.76 15.93
N VAL A 42 7.76 -6.04 14.65
CA VAL A 42 7.36 -7.36 14.15
C VAL A 42 8.63 -8.21 14.05
N ILE A 43 9.23 -8.48 15.20
CA ILE A 43 10.49 -9.21 15.35
C ILE A 43 10.28 -10.58 14.66
N ASN A 44 11.08 -10.85 13.62
CA ASN A 44 10.89 -11.86 12.56
C ASN A 44 9.96 -11.45 11.41
N ALA A 45 10.18 -10.29 10.79
CA ALA A 45 9.77 -10.04 9.39
C ALA A 45 10.54 -10.92 8.38
N THR A 46 10.88 -12.15 8.78
CA THR A 46 11.40 -13.19 7.91
C THR A 46 10.26 -13.55 6.98
N LEU A 47 10.41 -13.10 5.74
CA LEU A 47 9.53 -13.47 4.65
C LEU A 47 9.47 -15.02 4.63
N PRO A 48 8.28 -15.65 4.74
CA PRO A 48 8.22 -17.11 4.77
C PRO A 48 8.87 -17.66 3.49
N LYS A 49 9.59 -18.77 3.61
CA LYS A 49 10.48 -19.31 2.56
C LYS A 49 9.84 -19.44 1.17
N GLU A 50 8.53 -19.71 1.13
CA GLU A 50 7.75 -19.75 -0.11
C GLU A 50 7.75 -18.39 -0.86
N TRP A 51 7.56 -17.29 -0.13
CA TRP A 51 7.55 -15.94 -0.68
C TRP A 51 8.97 -15.47 -1.01
N GLU A 52 9.93 -15.82 -0.17
CA GLU A 52 11.35 -15.52 -0.36
C GLU A 52 11.85 -16.12 -1.68
N THR A 53 11.58 -17.41 -1.91
CA THR A 53 11.98 -18.09 -3.16
C THR A 53 11.41 -17.41 -4.42
N PHE A 54 10.18 -16.87 -4.33
CA PHE A 54 9.55 -16.16 -5.45
C PHE A 54 10.15 -14.76 -5.67
N ILE A 55 10.37 -14.01 -4.59
CA ILE A 55 10.88 -12.63 -4.62
C ILE A 55 12.36 -12.59 -4.98
N GLU A 56 13.13 -13.59 -4.55
CA GLU A 56 14.58 -13.65 -4.73
C GLU A 56 15.04 -14.09 -6.11
N ASP A 57 14.13 -14.41 -7.03
CA ASP A 57 14.49 -14.82 -8.39
C ASP A 57 15.54 -13.88 -9.02
N PRO A 58 16.74 -14.40 -9.38
CA PRO A 58 17.81 -13.59 -9.95
C PRO A 58 17.48 -13.02 -11.33
N LYS A 59 16.50 -13.59 -12.04
CA LYS A 59 16.06 -13.09 -13.36
C LYS A 59 15.18 -11.84 -13.25
N SER A 60 14.66 -11.55 -12.06
CA SER A 60 13.75 -10.44 -11.82
C SER A 60 14.50 -9.14 -11.50
N LYS A 61 14.07 -8.03 -12.09
CA LYS A 61 14.56 -6.68 -11.73
C LYS A 61 14.06 -6.21 -10.36
N GLY A 62 12.97 -6.80 -9.86
CA GLY A 62 12.35 -6.43 -8.59
C GLY A 62 11.00 -7.08 -8.40
N THR A 63 10.37 -6.80 -7.27
CA THR A 63 9.04 -7.29 -6.93
C THR A 63 8.05 -6.15 -6.90
N ILE A 64 6.91 -6.31 -7.59
CA ILE A 64 5.76 -5.41 -7.53
C ILE A 64 4.69 -6.09 -6.68
N TYR A 65 4.27 -5.42 -5.61
CA TYR A 65 3.17 -5.87 -4.76
C TYR A 65 1.91 -5.04 -5.02
N ILE A 66 0.84 -5.68 -5.46
CA ILE A 66 -0.45 -5.06 -5.77
C ILE A 66 -1.47 -5.55 -4.74
N SER A 67 -2.09 -4.62 -4.02
CA SER A 67 -3.18 -4.92 -3.08
C SER A 67 -4.15 -3.76 -3.01
N PHE A 68 -5.44 -4.07 -3.11
CA PHE A 68 -6.54 -3.13 -2.93
C PHE A 68 -7.22 -3.30 -1.56
N GLY A 69 -6.57 -4.05 -0.65
CA GLY A 69 -7.11 -4.36 0.66
C GLY A 69 -8.40 -5.19 0.60
N SER A 70 -9.22 -5.05 1.63
CA SER A 70 -10.49 -5.79 1.77
C SER A 70 -11.66 -5.22 0.99
N GLN A 71 -11.52 -4.01 0.43
CA GLN A 71 -12.64 -3.26 -0.15
C GLN A 71 -12.97 -3.67 -1.59
N VAL A 72 -11.96 -4.10 -2.35
CA VAL A 72 -12.16 -4.53 -3.74
C VAL A 72 -12.39 -6.04 -3.77
N LEU A 73 -13.63 -6.42 -4.10
CA LEU A 73 -14.00 -7.80 -4.38
C LEU A 73 -13.86 -8.05 -5.87
N TRP A 74 -12.81 -8.77 -6.26
CA TRP A 74 -12.46 -8.95 -7.67
C TRP A 74 -13.51 -9.71 -8.47
N ASP A 75 -14.31 -10.57 -7.83
CA ASP A 75 -15.40 -11.28 -8.50
C ASP A 75 -16.49 -10.35 -9.05
N TYR A 76 -16.67 -9.16 -8.46
CA TYR A 76 -17.67 -8.17 -8.88
C TYR A 76 -17.10 -7.10 -9.82
N VAL A 77 -15.79 -7.08 -10.02
CA VAL A 77 -15.17 -6.14 -10.96
C VAL A 77 -15.55 -6.54 -12.38
N PRO A 78 -16.01 -5.60 -13.24
CA PRO A 78 -16.34 -5.90 -14.63
C PRO A 78 -15.22 -6.65 -15.34
N GLU A 79 -15.59 -7.68 -16.09
CA GLU A 79 -14.63 -8.58 -16.75
C GLU A 79 -13.61 -7.84 -17.61
N LYS A 80 -14.06 -6.81 -18.34
CA LYS A 80 -13.18 -5.95 -19.14
C LYS A 80 -12.04 -5.36 -18.31
N ILE A 81 -12.34 -4.87 -17.10
CA ILE A 81 -11.34 -4.27 -16.22
C ILE A 81 -10.39 -5.34 -15.68
N ARG A 82 -10.92 -6.48 -15.22
CA ARG A 82 -10.11 -7.63 -14.79
C ARG A 82 -9.12 -8.06 -15.85
N ASN A 83 -9.62 -8.26 -17.07
CA ASN A 83 -8.82 -8.71 -18.21
C ASN A 83 -7.72 -7.70 -18.56
N SER A 84 -8.01 -6.39 -18.53
CA SER A 84 -7.00 -5.36 -18.74
C SER A 84 -5.91 -5.38 -17.67
N PHE A 85 -6.25 -5.56 -16.39
CA PHE A 85 -5.25 -5.71 -15.32
C PHE A 85 -4.37 -6.95 -15.53
N ILE A 86 -4.98 -8.09 -15.85
CA ILE A 86 -4.24 -9.35 -16.05
C ILE A 86 -3.32 -9.24 -17.26
N GLN A 87 -3.78 -8.64 -18.36
CA GLN A 87 -2.96 -8.39 -19.55
C GLN A 87 -1.76 -7.51 -19.22
N ALA A 88 -1.97 -6.36 -18.55
CA ALA A 88 -0.90 -5.46 -18.17
C ALA A 88 0.15 -6.15 -17.28
N ILE A 89 -0.30 -6.93 -16.29
CA ILE A 89 0.57 -7.69 -15.38
C ILE A 89 1.36 -8.78 -16.13
N ASN A 90 0.73 -9.43 -17.10
CA ASN A 90 1.38 -10.44 -17.93
C ASN A 90 2.45 -9.86 -18.87
N ASP A 91 2.34 -8.60 -19.26
CA ASP A 91 3.32 -7.94 -20.13
C ASP A 91 4.57 -7.50 -19.35
N MET A 92 4.46 -7.30 -18.03
CA MET A 92 5.55 -6.94 -17.12
C MET A 92 6.42 -8.15 -16.71
N ASN A 93 6.96 -8.88 -17.69
CA ASN A 93 7.72 -10.12 -17.47
C ASN A 93 9.10 -9.93 -16.79
N GLU A 94 9.59 -8.70 -16.73
CA GLU A 94 10.89 -8.34 -16.14
C GLU A 94 10.84 -8.26 -14.60
N TYR A 95 9.63 -8.32 -14.03
CA TYR A 95 9.38 -8.19 -12.59
C TYR A 95 8.64 -9.43 -12.07
N ARG A 96 8.81 -9.68 -10.77
CA ARG A 96 7.99 -10.64 -10.02
C ARG A 96 6.78 -9.90 -9.47
N ILE A 97 5.57 -10.37 -9.76
CA ILE A 97 4.36 -9.66 -9.37
C ILE A 97 3.59 -10.49 -8.35
N ILE A 98 3.30 -9.90 -7.20
CA ILE A 98 2.41 -10.47 -6.19
C ILE A 98 1.13 -9.66 -6.20
N PHE A 99 0.02 -10.30 -6.52
CA PHE A 99 -1.29 -9.63 -6.52
C PHE A 99 -2.19 -10.26 -5.47
N SER A 100 -2.52 -9.48 -4.43
CA SER A 100 -3.59 -9.81 -3.50
C SER A 100 -4.95 -9.68 -4.21
N TRP A 101 -5.53 -10.84 -4.51
CA TRP A 101 -6.77 -11.01 -5.27
C TRP A 101 -7.81 -11.74 -4.43
N ASN A 102 -8.86 -11.03 -4.04
CA ASN A 102 -9.99 -11.56 -3.31
C ASN A 102 -11.11 -11.96 -4.29
N GLY A 103 -10.93 -13.11 -4.94
CA GLY A 103 -11.87 -13.67 -5.90
C GLY A 103 -11.37 -14.98 -6.51
N ILE A 104 -12.00 -15.45 -7.58
CA ILE A 104 -11.54 -16.58 -8.39
C ILE A 104 -10.26 -16.18 -9.11
N PHE A 105 -9.20 -16.98 -8.95
CA PHE A 105 -7.91 -16.68 -9.55
C PHE A 105 -7.96 -16.81 -11.08
N PRO A 106 -7.37 -15.85 -11.81
CA PRO A 106 -7.28 -15.96 -13.26
C PRO A 106 -6.39 -17.13 -13.69
N GLU A 107 -6.86 -17.93 -14.65
CA GLU A 107 -6.12 -19.08 -15.17
C GLU A 107 -4.98 -18.67 -16.12
N ASN A 108 -5.08 -17.50 -16.74
CA ASN A 108 -4.13 -16.97 -17.72
C ASN A 108 -2.93 -16.22 -17.09
N ALA A 109 -2.65 -16.45 -15.81
CA ALA A 109 -1.50 -15.88 -15.12
C ALA A 109 -0.18 -16.50 -15.63
N LYS A 110 0.78 -15.67 -16.04
CA LYS A 110 2.15 -16.14 -16.36
C LYS A 110 2.92 -16.50 -15.08
N SER A 111 4.00 -17.27 -15.24
CA SER A 111 4.80 -17.81 -14.12
C SER A 111 5.51 -16.76 -13.26
N HIS A 112 5.66 -15.52 -13.74
CA HIS A 112 6.20 -14.39 -12.97
C HIS A 112 5.16 -13.70 -12.08
N VAL A 113 3.90 -14.16 -12.11
CA VAL A 113 2.77 -13.59 -11.37
C VAL A 113 2.29 -14.58 -10.32
N LYS A 114 2.13 -14.12 -9.08
CA LYS A 114 1.56 -14.89 -7.97
C LYS A 114 0.27 -14.21 -7.49
N PHE A 115 -0.86 -14.85 -7.80
CA PHE A 115 -2.15 -14.49 -7.21
C PHE A 115 -2.28 -15.12 -5.83
N THR A 116 -2.78 -14.35 -4.86
CA THR A 116 -2.99 -14.82 -3.49
C THR A 116 -4.19 -14.14 -2.84
N LYS A 117 -4.91 -14.84 -1.96
CA LYS A 117 -5.95 -14.21 -1.14
C LYS A 117 -5.36 -13.39 -0.01
N TRP A 118 -4.21 -13.79 0.51
CA TRP A 118 -3.54 -13.13 1.63
C TRP A 118 -2.02 -13.11 1.41
N ALA A 119 -1.39 -12.00 1.78
CA ALA A 119 0.06 -11.82 1.67
C ALA A 119 0.62 -11.18 2.95
N PRO A 120 1.84 -11.54 3.38
CA PRO A 120 2.51 -10.87 4.49
C PRO A 120 2.99 -9.47 4.07
N GLN A 121 2.04 -8.52 3.95
CA GLN A 121 2.25 -7.19 3.36
C GLN A 121 3.45 -6.45 3.97
N MET A 122 3.59 -6.42 5.29
CA MET A 122 4.70 -5.74 5.95
C MET A 122 6.05 -6.36 5.59
N ALA A 123 6.15 -7.70 5.50
CA ALA A 123 7.39 -8.38 5.16
C ALA A 123 7.75 -8.16 3.67
N ILE A 124 6.76 -8.22 2.77
CA ILE A 124 6.98 -7.98 1.34
C ILE A 124 7.42 -6.52 1.11
N LEU A 125 6.73 -5.54 1.70
CA LEU A 125 7.05 -4.12 1.55
C LEU A 125 8.40 -3.73 2.18
N SER A 126 8.83 -4.45 3.22
CA SER A 126 10.13 -4.22 3.85
C SER A 126 11.28 -4.93 3.12
N HIS A 127 11.00 -5.76 2.12
CA HIS A 127 12.02 -6.56 1.43
C HIS A 127 12.84 -5.71 0.45
N PRO A 128 14.18 -5.81 0.38
CA PRO A 128 15.02 -4.94 -0.45
C PRO A 128 14.74 -4.99 -1.96
N LYS A 129 14.26 -6.14 -2.46
CA LYS A 129 13.85 -6.34 -3.86
C LYS A 129 12.44 -5.83 -4.18
N THR A 130 11.66 -5.44 -3.18
CA THR A 130 10.36 -4.79 -3.39
C THR A 130 10.59 -3.28 -3.44
N LYS A 131 10.08 -2.62 -4.48
CA LYS A 131 10.26 -1.18 -4.72
C LYS A 131 8.92 -0.51 -4.90
#